data_AF-C3X3J4-F1
#
_entry.id   AF-C3X3J4-F1
#
_cell.length_a   1.000
_cell.length_b   1.000
_cell.length_c   1.000
_cell.angle_alpha   90.00
_cell.angle_beta   90.00
_cell.angle_gamma   90.00
#
_symmetry.space_group_name_H-M   'P 1'
#
loop_
_entity.id
_entity.type
_entity.pdbx_description
1 polymer ?
#
loop_
_entity_poly.entity_id
_entity_poly.type
_entity_poly.pdbx_seq_one_letter_code
_entity_poly.pdbx_strand_id
1 'polypeptide(L)'
;MSMHAIESLVEYSVISVATASPVPPLAQSICYSLYHLQNQLDCGYTVLRVRDELEQLGYLSLLPPEQLPEPERSEAMGLAAEGGFLKGDTYVDGRSGKCCVTAGSALWEKLSGSGILPSPANAGLRLLDPLELAEQIVPLAFRALAEGDKRGADTLGHWYAFFPLFCVVEGWDDDNAPEPERIQALLRLLAVPEAFEVAGMYGNEMDFGFEEEGMSFLAGWETPYNQWKAQQESLFPAFCKRMVYECIGKHDFAEADRFASCMKDELSCLLHRCVAGYACHQWLKTQEPGTLPPEGLLSLPEVKEGFERLSGLPLPEQALATCRIYLLQTMVLSGDYPAAIEMQQALFTEAVGKLEQYPEGEEKQIQQIALALSYYQMLYTNLPEEYPSRKEWMRKGFPGLMELSDARRRCEELLSGMPQMADTLQEYMEQCDVLAHYLG
;
A
#
# COMPACT_ATOMS: atom_id res chain seq x y z
N MET A 1 16.00 18.15 9.76
CA MET A 1 15.51 18.55 8.44
C MET A 1 16.58 18.26 7.42
N SER A 2 16.29 17.40 6.45
CA SER A 2 17.15 17.12 5.31
C SER A 2 17.07 18.32 4.36
N MET A 3 18.18 19.04 4.20
CA MET A 3 18.31 20.20 3.30
C MET A 3 17.79 19.89 1.89
N HIS A 4 17.89 18.64 1.46
CA HIS A 4 17.41 18.17 0.16
C HIS A 4 15.88 18.22 -0.03
N ALA A 5 15.10 18.24 1.04
CA ALA A 5 13.64 18.24 0.96
C ALA A 5 13.09 19.62 0.54
N ILE A 6 13.62 20.70 1.10
CA ILE A 6 13.27 22.07 0.69
C ILE A 6 13.77 22.37 -0.73
N GLU A 7 14.98 21.89 -1.07
CA GLU A 7 15.48 21.96 -2.45
C GLU A 7 14.54 21.28 -3.44
N SER A 8 13.98 20.13 -3.07
CA SER A 8 13.00 19.39 -3.88
C SER A 8 11.66 20.13 -3.96
N LEU A 9 11.20 20.76 -2.88
CA LEU A 9 10.01 21.61 -2.89
C LEU A 9 10.14 22.73 -3.92
N VAL A 10 11.29 23.41 -3.96
CA VAL A 10 11.55 24.50 -4.90
C VAL A 10 11.57 23.98 -6.33
N GLU A 11 12.26 22.87 -6.58
CA GLU A 11 12.35 22.21 -7.89
C GLU A 11 10.95 21.83 -8.42
N TYR A 12 10.16 21.09 -7.65
CA TYR A 12 8.82 20.66 -8.08
C TYR A 12 7.84 21.83 -8.22
N SER A 13 7.98 22.87 -7.39
CA SER A 13 7.18 24.09 -7.52
C SER A 13 7.47 24.84 -8.82
N VAL A 14 8.74 24.97 -9.20
CA VAL A 14 9.14 25.60 -10.47
C VAL A 14 8.60 24.80 -11.66
N ILE A 15 8.74 23.47 -11.63
CA ILE A 15 8.21 22.59 -12.68
C ILE A 15 6.69 22.74 -12.81
N SER A 16 5.96 22.80 -11.69
CA SER A 16 4.49 22.99 -11.69
C SER A 16 4.08 24.31 -12.34
N VAL A 17 4.84 25.39 -12.12
CA VAL A 17 4.59 26.70 -12.76
C VAL A 17 4.95 26.69 -14.24
N ALA A 18 6.07 26.06 -14.62
CA ALA A 18 6.55 26.00 -16.00
C ALA A 18 5.66 25.12 -16.90
N THR A 19 5.09 24.06 -16.36
CA THR A 19 4.23 23.14 -17.10
C THR A 19 2.76 23.56 -17.14
N ALA A 20 2.37 24.55 -16.33
CA ALA A 20 1.00 25.06 -16.31
C ALA A 20 0.59 25.71 -17.65
N SER A 21 -0.65 25.44 -18.07
CA SER A 21 -1.25 26.01 -19.27
C SER A 21 -2.59 26.67 -18.95
N PRO A 22 -2.73 28.00 -19.12
CA PRO A 22 -1.68 28.95 -19.46
C PRO A 22 -0.67 29.15 -18.32
N VAL A 23 0.54 29.62 -18.66
CA VAL A 23 1.57 29.99 -17.67
C VAL A 23 1.04 31.12 -16.78
N PRO A 24 1.21 31.03 -15.44
CA PRO A 24 0.73 32.06 -14.52
C PRO A 24 1.32 33.44 -14.82
N PRO A 25 0.54 34.53 -14.79
CA PRO A 25 1.05 35.89 -15.00
C PRO A 25 2.16 36.29 -14.01
N LEU A 26 2.14 35.72 -12.80
CA LEU A 26 3.13 35.98 -11.75
C LEU A 26 4.31 35.00 -11.76
N ALA A 27 4.51 34.19 -12.81
CA ALA A 27 5.53 33.15 -12.86
C ALA A 27 6.93 33.61 -12.40
N GLN A 28 7.41 34.76 -12.88
CA GLN A 28 8.72 35.29 -12.50
C GLN A 28 8.78 35.70 -11.01
N SER A 29 7.68 36.24 -10.47
CA SER A 29 7.56 36.59 -9.05
C SER A 29 7.47 35.34 -8.17
N ILE A 30 6.77 34.29 -8.63
CA ILE A 30 6.71 33.00 -7.94
C ILE A 30 8.12 32.39 -7.82
N CYS A 31 8.89 32.34 -8.91
CA CYS A 31 10.28 31.88 -8.86
C CYS A 31 11.14 32.74 -7.93
N TYR A 32 11.03 34.06 -8.03
CA TYR A 32 11.75 34.99 -7.15
C TYR A 32 11.45 34.71 -5.66
N SER A 33 10.19 34.52 -5.31
CA SER A 33 9.77 34.20 -3.93
C SER A 33 10.22 32.82 -3.46
N LEU A 34 10.17 31.79 -4.31
CA LEU A 34 10.68 30.46 -3.98
C LEU A 34 12.17 30.49 -3.63
N TYR A 35 12.99 31.16 -4.44
CA TYR A 35 14.42 31.28 -4.19
C TYR A 35 14.75 32.20 -3.01
N HIS A 36 13.94 33.24 -2.78
CA HIS A 36 14.06 34.05 -1.57
C HIS A 36 13.79 33.20 -0.30
N LEU A 37 12.70 32.42 -0.29
CA LEU A 37 12.35 31.52 0.80
C LEU A 37 13.45 30.46 1.02
N GLN A 38 13.97 29.86 -0.06
CA GLN A 38 15.05 28.90 0.03
C GLN A 38 16.31 29.49 0.68
N ASN A 39 16.65 30.74 0.36
CA ASN A 39 17.85 31.42 0.89
C ASN A 39 17.74 31.79 2.38
N GLN A 40 16.53 31.79 2.95
CA GLN A 40 16.33 31.95 4.39
C GLN A 40 16.62 30.66 5.17
N LEU A 41 16.79 29.54 4.45
CA LEU A 41 17.07 28.22 4.99
C LEU A 41 18.47 27.76 4.55
N ASP A 42 19.08 26.86 5.30
CA ASP A 42 20.42 26.33 4.98
C ASP A 42 20.33 25.32 3.81
N CYS A 43 20.16 25.83 2.59
CA CYS A 43 19.96 25.05 1.36
C CYS A 43 21.08 25.26 0.35
N GLY A 44 21.34 24.26 -0.50
CA GLY A 44 22.29 24.37 -1.60
C GLY A 44 21.76 25.18 -2.80
N TYR A 45 22.62 25.40 -3.79
CA TYR A 45 22.25 26.08 -5.03
C TYR A 45 21.49 25.14 -5.98
N THR A 46 20.20 25.42 -6.20
CA THR A 46 19.26 24.54 -6.93
C THR A 46 18.86 25.05 -8.31
N VAL A 47 19.26 26.27 -8.69
CA VAL A 47 18.90 26.89 -10.00
C VAL A 47 19.25 26.01 -11.19
N LEU A 48 20.35 25.23 -11.13
CA LEU A 48 20.75 24.34 -12.22
C LEU A 48 19.86 23.10 -12.38
N ARG A 49 19.10 22.70 -11.34
CA ARG A 49 18.25 21.50 -11.39
C ARG A 49 17.04 21.70 -12.30
N VAL A 50 16.52 22.93 -12.34
CA VAL A 50 15.34 23.35 -13.11
C VAL A 50 15.67 24.49 -14.07
N ARG A 51 16.88 24.44 -14.63
CA ARG A 51 17.44 25.50 -15.46
C ARG A 51 16.52 25.85 -16.63
N ASP A 52 16.08 24.83 -17.38
CA ASP A 52 15.32 25.01 -18.61
C ASP A 52 13.94 25.61 -18.30
N GLU A 53 13.31 25.19 -17.20
CA GLU A 53 12.06 25.73 -16.68
C GLU A 53 12.21 27.19 -16.27
N LEU A 54 13.29 27.57 -15.57
CA LEU A 54 13.51 28.95 -15.16
C LEU A 54 13.83 29.88 -16.35
N GLU A 55 14.54 29.39 -17.37
CA GLU A 55 14.74 30.12 -18.63
C GLU A 55 13.38 30.33 -19.34
N GLN A 56 12.53 29.28 -19.41
CA GLN A 56 11.19 29.36 -19.99
C GLN A 56 10.30 30.39 -19.26
N LEU A 57 10.36 30.43 -17.92
CA LEU A 57 9.58 31.35 -17.09
C LEU A 57 10.14 32.78 -17.08
N GLY A 58 11.27 33.02 -17.76
CA GLY A 58 11.94 34.31 -17.80
C GLY A 58 12.56 34.73 -16.46
N TYR A 59 12.67 33.81 -15.49
CA TYR A 59 13.35 34.06 -14.23
C TYR A 59 14.86 33.98 -14.36
N LEU A 60 15.37 33.07 -15.20
CA LEU A 60 16.79 32.87 -15.43
C LEU A 60 17.19 33.38 -16.82
N SER A 61 18.27 34.15 -16.88
CA SER A 61 18.93 34.55 -18.13
C SER A 61 20.37 34.03 -18.12
N LEU A 62 20.72 33.27 -19.15
CA LEU A 62 22.08 32.74 -19.31
C LEU A 62 22.90 33.58 -20.27
N LEU A 63 23.80 34.37 -19.70
CA LEU A 63 24.62 35.30 -20.44
C LEU A 63 26.07 34.82 -20.53
N PRO A 64 26.71 34.90 -21.72
CA PRO A 64 28.14 34.70 -21.81
C PRO A 64 28.87 35.85 -21.09
N PRO A 65 30.06 35.61 -20.50
CA PRO A 65 30.77 36.62 -19.68
C PRO A 65 30.99 37.96 -20.39
N GLU A 66 31.17 37.96 -21.71
CA GLU A 66 31.41 39.16 -22.52
C GLU A 66 30.25 40.15 -22.52
N GLN A 67 29.03 39.67 -22.24
CA GLN A 67 27.82 40.51 -22.16
C GLN A 67 27.65 41.16 -20.78
N LEU A 68 28.43 40.75 -19.78
CA LEU A 68 28.39 41.36 -18.46
C LEU A 68 29.11 42.71 -18.42
N PRO A 69 28.70 43.64 -17.54
CA PRO A 69 29.47 44.84 -17.25
C PRO A 69 30.73 44.52 -16.42
N GLU A 70 31.65 45.47 -16.33
CA GLU A 70 32.74 45.40 -15.34
C GLU A 70 32.21 45.76 -13.94
N PRO A 71 32.74 45.15 -12.86
CA PRO A 71 33.84 44.17 -12.82
C PRO A 71 33.43 42.70 -13.05
N GLU A 72 32.13 42.40 -13.15
CA GLU A 72 31.60 41.03 -13.17
C GLU A 72 32.06 40.24 -14.40
N ARG A 73 32.26 40.92 -15.54
CA ARG A 73 32.87 40.34 -16.75
C ARG A 73 34.23 39.70 -16.46
N SER A 74 35.14 40.46 -15.86
CA SER A 74 36.50 39.98 -15.59
C SER A 74 36.52 38.80 -14.62
N GLU A 75 35.68 38.83 -13.59
CA GLU A 75 35.55 37.71 -12.64
C GLU A 75 34.93 36.46 -13.31
N ALA A 76 33.86 36.64 -14.10
CA ALA A 76 33.19 35.55 -14.81
C ALA A 76 34.09 34.88 -15.86
N MET A 77 34.92 35.65 -16.58
CA MET A 77 35.90 35.11 -17.51
C MET A 77 36.92 34.19 -16.84
N GLY A 78 37.29 34.48 -15.58
CA GLY A 78 38.18 33.62 -14.80
C GLY A 78 37.53 32.31 -14.36
N LEU A 79 36.20 32.28 -14.21
CA LEU A 79 35.44 31.11 -13.75
C LEU A 79 34.79 30.32 -14.89
N ALA A 80 34.82 30.78 -16.14
CA ALA A 80 34.07 30.19 -17.25
C ALA A 80 34.39 28.71 -17.52
N ALA A 81 35.59 28.23 -17.17
CA ALA A 81 36.00 26.84 -17.35
C ALA A 81 35.75 25.94 -16.13
N GLU A 82 35.86 26.46 -14.92
CA GLU A 82 35.78 25.68 -13.67
C GLU A 82 34.40 25.78 -13.02
N GLY A 83 33.66 26.84 -13.32
CA GLY A 83 32.42 27.23 -12.65
C GLY A 83 32.68 27.81 -11.25
N GLY A 84 31.69 28.53 -10.71
CA GLY A 84 31.80 29.10 -9.37
C GLY A 84 30.94 30.35 -9.16
N PHE A 85 31.00 30.89 -7.96
CA PHE A 85 30.25 32.09 -7.58
C PHE A 85 31.11 33.35 -7.75
N LEU A 86 30.52 34.37 -8.37
CA LEU A 86 31.02 35.74 -8.32
C LEU A 86 30.82 36.32 -6.91
N LYS A 87 31.48 37.44 -6.59
CA LYS A 87 31.32 38.12 -5.28
C LYS A 87 29.91 38.65 -4.99
N GLY A 88 29.04 38.69 -6.00
CA GLY A 88 27.63 39.08 -5.89
C GLY A 88 26.67 37.89 -6.00
N ASP A 89 27.10 36.70 -5.57
CA ASP A 89 26.33 35.44 -5.52
C ASP A 89 25.73 34.98 -6.87
N THR A 90 26.18 35.56 -7.98
CA THR A 90 25.86 35.08 -9.32
C THR A 90 26.72 33.86 -9.64
N TYR A 91 26.09 32.76 -10.04
CA TYR A 91 26.80 31.54 -10.39
C TYR A 91 27.22 31.53 -11.86
N VAL A 92 28.43 31.04 -12.14
CA VAL A 92 28.93 30.72 -13.48
C VAL A 92 28.90 29.21 -13.65
N ASP A 93 28.13 28.74 -14.63
CA ASP A 93 28.04 27.32 -14.94
C ASP A 93 29.27 26.88 -15.75
N GLY A 94 30.15 26.11 -15.13
CA GLY A 94 31.37 25.59 -15.79
C GLY A 94 31.07 24.65 -16.98
N ARG A 95 29.86 24.09 -17.09
CA ARG A 95 29.49 23.27 -18.25
C ARG A 95 29.18 24.11 -19.48
N SER A 96 28.45 25.21 -19.32
CA SER A 96 28.07 26.08 -20.43
C SER A 96 28.98 27.30 -20.60
N GLY A 97 29.81 27.60 -19.61
CA GLY A 97 30.61 28.83 -19.52
C GLY A 97 29.76 30.10 -19.36
N LYS A 98 28.46 29.98 -19.05
CA LYS A 98 27.53 31.10 -18.96
C LYS A 98 27.21 31.46 -17.52
N CYS A 99 26.90 32.72 -17.31
CA CYS A 99 26.49 33.27 -16.02
C CYS A 99 24.98 33.12 -15.85
N CYS A 100 24.59 32.56 -14.72
CA CYS A 100 23.21 32.38 -14.29
C CYS A 100 22.70 33.67 -13.64
N VAL A 101 22.11 34.56 -14.45
CA VAL A 101 21.55 35.82 -13.98
C VAL A 101 20.07 35.62 -13.65
N THR A 102 19.72 35.63 -12.36
CA THR A 102 18.34 35.46 -11.88
C THR A 102 17.64 36.81 -11.73
N ALA A 103 16.34 36.86 -12.01
CA ALA A 103 15.52 38.04 -11.85
C ALA A 103 15.54 38.53 -10.39
N GLY A 104 15.75 39.84 -10.19
CA GLY A 104 15.85 40.46 -8.86
C GLY A 104 17.25 40.42 -8.23
N SER A 105 18.24 39.77 -8.87
CA SER A 105 19.63 39.85 -8.44
C SER A 105 20.23 41.24 -8.75
N ALA A 106 21.28 41.63 -8.01
CA ALA A 106 21.97 42.90 -8.24
C ALA A 106 22.51 43.04 -9.68
N LEU A 107 23.00 41.93 -10.25
CA LEU A 107 23.46 41.89 -11.63
C LEU A 107 22.31 42.02 -12.63
N TRP A 108 21.16 41.39 -12.36
CA TRP A 108 19.96 41.54 -13.18
C TRP A 108 19.47 42.98 -13.22
N GLU A 109 19.40 43.67 -12.08
CA GLU A 109 19.01 45.09 -12.02
C GLU A 109 19.96 45.98 -12.85
N LYS A 110 21.28 45.74 -12.75
CA LYS A 110 22.31 46.44 -13.52
C LYS A 110 22.16 46.21 -15.03
N LEU A 111 21.86 44.98 -15.44
CA LEU A 111 21.69 44.59 -16.84
C LEU A 111 20.37 45.09 -17.43
N SER A 112 19.30 45.10 -16.63
CA SER A 112 17.99 45.65 -17.00
C SER A 112 18.08 47.17 -17.18
N GLY A 113 18.73 47.88 -16.24
CA GLY A 113 18.94 49.32 -16.31
C GLY A 113 19.84 49.77 -17.48
N SER A 114 20.69 48.89 -18.00
CA SER A 114 21.52 49.14 -19.18
C SER A 114 20.88 48.69 -20.51
N GLY A 115 19.68 48.12 -20.48
CA GLY A 115 18.94 47.67 -21.67
C GLY A 115 19.52 46.40 -22.32
N ILE A 116 20.37 45.65 -21.60
CA ILE A 116 20.94 44.39 -22.09
C ILE A 116 19.92 43.25 -21.93
N LEU A 117 19.18 43.24 -20.82
CA LEU A 117 18.05 42.35 -20.60
C LEU A 117 16.74 43.03 -21.02
N PRO A 118 15.75 42.26 -21.51
CA PRO A 118 14.43 42.80 -21.82
C PRO A 118 13.83 43.42 -20.55
N SER A 119 13.29 44.64 -20.69
CA SER A 119 12.59 45.31 -19.58
C SER A 119 11.47 44.42 -19.05
N PRO A 120 11.34 44.25 -17.72
CA PRO A 120 10.28 43.42 -17.15
C PRO A 120 8.92 43.91 -17.63
N ALA A 121 8.03 42.97 -17.97
CA ALA A 121 6.70 43.28 -18.46
C ALA A 121 5.85 43.93 -17.34
N ASN A 122 5.86 45.26 -17.26
CA ASN A 122 4.92 46.18 -16.59
C ASN A 122 4.50 45.96 -15.11
N ALA A 123 5.00 44.96 -14.40
CA ALA A 123 4.91 44.86 -12.95
C ALA A 123 6.27 44.42 -12.41
N GLY A 124 6.85 45.19 -11.49
CA GLY A 124 8.09 44.79 -10.81
C GLY A 124 7.92 43.45 -10.09
N LEU A 125 9.04 42.80 -9.78
CA LEU A 125 9.04 41.54 -9.03
C LEU A 125 8.37 41.76 -7.67
N ARG A 126 7.33 40.96 -7.39
CA ARG A 126 6.63 40.98 -6.11
C ARG A 126 7.16 39.84 -5.24
N LEU A 127 7.56 40.15 -4.01
CA LEU A 127 7.80 39.13 -3.01
C LEU A 127 6.45 38.68 -2.44
N LEU A 128 6.07 37.43 -2.73
CA LEU A 128 4.91 36.74 -2.19
C LEU A 128 5.24 36.15 -0.82
N ASP A 129 4.33 36.29 0.15
CA ASP A 129 4.40 35.55 1.41
C ASP A 129 4.15 34.04 1.17
N PRO A 130 4.46 33.16 2.15
CA PRO A 130 4.32 31.72 1.95
C PRO A 130 2.92 31.24 1.59
N LEU A 131 1.85 31.89 2.08
CA LEU A 131 0.47 31.52 1.76
C LEU A 131 0.09 31.98 0.36
N GLU A 132 0.39 33.22 -0.01
CA GLU A 132 0.20 33.69 -1.38
C GLU A 132 0.96 32.81 -2.38
N LEU A 133 2.19 32.41 -2.03
CA LEU A 133 3.02 31.54 -2.85
C LEU A 133 2.37 30.16 -3.02
N ALA A 134 1.91 29.54 -1.92
CA ALA A 134 1.20 28.28 -1.94
C ALA A 134 -0.11 28.38 -2.75
N GLU A 135 -0.88 29.45 -2.60
CA GLU A 135 -2.13 29.70 -3.33
C GLU A 135 -1.92 29.85 -4.84
N GLN A 136 -0.73 30.27 -5.30
CA GLN A 136 -0.40 30.26 -6.72
C GLN A 136 0.01 28.87 -7.24
N ILE A 137 0.76 28.09 -6.45
CA ILE A 137 1.38 26.83 -6.90
C ILE A 137 0.47 25.63 -6.70
N VAL A 138 -0.14 25.49 -5.52
CA VAL A 138 -0.92 24.32 -5.13
C VAL A 138 -2.09 24.03 -6.09
N PRO A 139 -2.88 25.02 -6.55
CA PRO A 139 -3.94 24.75 -7.52
C PRO A 139 -3.42 24.24 -8.88
N LEU A 140 -2.22 24.64 -9.30
CA LEU A 140 -1.60 24.17 -10.54
C LEU A 140 -1.20 22.70 -10.40
N ALA A 141 -0.51 22.36 -9.30
CA ALA A 141 -0.11 21.00 -8.99
C ALA A 141 -1.32 20.07 -8.81
N PHE A 142 -2.39 20.55 -8.14
CA PHE A 142 -3.63 19.81 -7.98
C PHE A 142 -4.29 19.48 -9.32
N ARG A 143 -4.33 20.44 -10.25
CA ARG A 143 -4.84 20.21 -11.60
C ARG A 143 -3.97 19.23 -12.38
N ALA A 144 -2.64 19.39 -12.30
CA ALA A 144 -1.70 18.50 -12.97
C ALA A 144 -1.85 17.05 -12.49
N LEU A 145 -2.02 16.84 -11.18
CA LEU A 145 -2.30 15.52 -10.60
C LEU A 145 -3.62 14.95 -11.13
N ALA A 146 -4.69 15.76 -11.17
CA ALA A 146 -5.98 15.34 -11.70
C ALA A 146 -5.93 14.97 -13.20
N GLU A 147 -5.00 15.56 -13.94
CA GLU A 147 -4.71 15.26 -15.35
C GLU A 147 -3.75 14.07 -15.54
N GLY A 148 -3.26 13.48 -14.44
CA GLY A 148 -2.42 12.27 -14.43
C GLY A 148 -0.92 12.52 -14.33
N ASP A 149 -0.47 13.77 -14.16
CA ASP A 149 0.94 14.08 -13.90
C ASP A 149 1.29 13.83 -12.44
N LYS A 150 2.03 12.76 -12.19
CA LYS A 150 2.45 12.35 -10.85
C LYS A 150 3.30 13.40 -10.13
N ARG A 151 4.00 14.29 -10.86
CA ARG A 151 4.78 15.38 -10.26
C ARG A 151 3.91 16.40 -9.51
N GLY A 152 2.61 16.43 -9.82
CA GLY A 152 1.63 17.17 -9.03
C GLY A 152 1.57 16.67 -7.58
N ALA A 153 1.61 15.36 -7.36
CA ALA A 153 1.64 14.78 -6.01
C ALA A 153 2.92 15.17 -5.25
N ASP A 154 4.08 15.16 -5.93
CA ASP A 154 5.34 15.62 -5.33
C ASP A 154 5.20 17.06 -4.82
N THR A 155 4.74 17.97 -5.67
CA THR A 155 4.54 19.37 -5.28
C THR A 155 3.58 19.51 -4.10
N LEU A 156 2.41 18.86 -4.16
CA LEU A 156 1.41 18.92 -3.10
C LEU A 156 1.94 18.36 -1.78
N GLY A 157 2.62 17.21 -1.80
CA GLY A 157 3.16 16.58 -0.59
C GLY A 157 4.23 17.43 0.09
N HIS A 158 5.11 18.05 -0.69
CA HIS A 158 6.11 18.98 -0.17
C HIS A 158 5.46 20.21 0.48
N TRP A 159 4.48 20.83 -0.18
CA TRP A 159 3.74 21.96 0.41
C TRP A 159 2.94 21.55 1.65
N TYR A 160 2.32 20.38 1.67
CA TYR A 160 1.64 19.86 2.87
C TYR A 160 2.59 19.69 4.05
N ALA A 161 3.77 19.13 3.81
CA ALA A 161 4.76 18.85 4.84
C ALA A 161 5.43 20.12 5.38
N PHE A 162 5.78 21.08 4.52
CA PHE A 162 6.61 22.23 4.89
C PHE A 162 5.86 23.55 5.07
N PHE A 163 4.58 23.66 4.71
CA PHE A 163 3.83 24.90 4.92
C PHE A 163 3.83 25.38 6.38
N PRO A 164 3.63 24.52 7.41
CA PRO A 164 3.75 24.94 8.81
C PRO A 164 5.13 25.56 9.15
N LEU A 165 6.22 25.00 8.61
CA LEU A 165 7.56 25.56 8.79
C LEU A 165 7.66 26.96 8.18
N PHE A 166 7.07 27.18 7.01
CA PHE A 166 7.12 28.49 6.36
C PHE A 166 6.32 29.56 7.11
N CYS A 167 5.23 29.19 7.78
CA CYS A 167 4.52 30.09 8.70
C CYS A 167 5.45 30.59 9.83
N VAL A 168 6.29 29.69 10.39
CA VAL A 168 7.26 30.04 11.43
C VAL A 168 8.36 30.94 10.89
N VAL A 169 8.88 30.64 9.70
CA VAL A 169 9.92 31.44 9.04
C VAL A 169 9.44 32.86 8.76
N GLU A 170 8.18 33.03 8.35
CA GLU A 170 7.56 34.35 8.14
C GLU A 170 7.25 35.07 9.46
N GLY A 171 7.27 34.36 10.59
CA GLY A 171 6.96 34.92 11.91
C GLY A 171 5.45 35.09 12.14
N TRP A 172 4.63 34.19 11.59
CA TRP A 172 3.19 34.18 11.88
C TRP A 172 2.87 33.62 13.26
N ASP A 173 1.98 34.32 13.95
CA ASP A 173 1.39 33.98 15.23
C ASP A 173 -0.14 34.25 15.18
N ASP A 174 -0.84 33.95 16.27
CA ASP A 174 -2.29 34.14 16.36
C ASP A 174 -2.76 35.62 16.19
N ASP A 175 -1.88 36.60 16.39
CA ASP A 175 -2.22 38.03 16.27
C ASP A 175 -2.07 38.55 14.83
N ASN A 176 -1.21 37.92 14.02
CA ASN A 176 -0.93 38.33 12.63
C ASN A 176 -1.23 37.23 11.58
N ALA A 177 -1.85 36.13 12.00
CA ALA A 177 -2.18 35.00 11.14
C ALA A 177 -3.06 35.38 9.94
N PRO A 178 -2.88 34.70 8.79
CA PRO A 178 -3.82 34.80 7.67
C PRO A 178 -5.23 34.33 8.04
N GLU A 179 -6.21 34.76 7.25
CA GLU A 179 -7.61 34.34 7.39
C GLU A 179 -7.74 32.81 7.42
N PRO A 180 -8.39 32.22 8.46
CA PRO A 180 -8.52 30.76 8.59
C PRO A 180 -9.14 30.09 7.37
N GLU A 181 -10.05 30.78 6.67
CA GLU A 181 -10.71 30.28 5.46
C GLU A 181 -9.71 30.02 4.33
N ARG A 182 -8.66 30.84 4.19
CA ARG A 182 -7.61 30.67 3.17
C ARG A 182 -6.77 29.44 3.47
N ILE A 183 -6.40 29.25 4.74
CA ILE A 183 -5.63 28.10 5.21
C ILE A 183 -6.43 26.80 5.03
N GLN A 184 -7.72 26.81 5.36
CA GLN A 184 -8.60 25.67 5.13
C GLN A 184 -8.80 25.38 3.64
N ALA A 185 -8.90 26.40 2.80
CA ALA A 185 -9.00 26.22 1.35
C ALA A 185 -7.73 25.58 0.78
N LEU A 186 -6.55 26.00 1.24
CA LEU A 186 -5.27 25.41 0.88
C LEU A 186 -5.19 23.95 1.34
N LEU A 187 -5.52 23.67 2.60
CA LEU A 187 -5.52 22.33 3.16
C LEU A 187 -6.42 21.37 2.37
N ARG A 188 -7.59 21.81 1.89
CA ARG A 188 -8.48 20.97 1.06
C ARG A 188 -7.85 20.52 -0.25
N LEU A 189 -6.97 21.32 -0.84
CA LEU A 189 -6.26 20.95 -2.07
C LEU A 189 -5.08 20.02 -1.77
N LEU A 190 -4.41 20.22 -0.63
CA LEU A 190 -3.26 19.43 -0.22
C LEU A 190 -3.64 18.07 0.39
N ALA A 191 -4.83 17.96 0.98
CA ALA A 191 -5.29 16.78 1.71
C ALA A 191 -5.78 15.65 0.78
N VAL A 192 -4.89 15.15 -0.08
CA VAL A 192 -5.13 14.03 -1.00
C VAL A 192 -4.18 12.86 -0.71
N PRO A 193 -4.59 11.59 -0.93
CA PRO A 193 -3.78 10.42 -0.64
C PRO A 193 -2.37 10.44 -1.24
N GLU A 194 -2.25 10.85 -2.50
CA GLU A 194 -0.98 10.87 -3.23
C GLU A 194 -0.01 11.90 -2.64
N ALA A 195 -0.53 13.03 -2.14
CA ALA A 195 0.28 14.03 -1.43
C ALA A 195 0.73 13.51 -0.07
N PHE A 196 -0.10 12.71 0.63
CA PHE A 196 0.26 12.09 1.90
C PHE A 196 1.34 11.02 1.77
N GLU A 197 1.38 10.28 0.67
CA GLU A 197 2.46 9.33 0.40
C GLU A 197 3.82 10.05 0.32
N VAL A 198 3.86 11.19 -0.37
CA VAL A 198 5.06 12.04 -0.47
C VAL A 198 5.39 12.68 0.88
N ALA A 199 4.40 13.31 1.54
CA ALA A 199 4.61 13.95 2.85
C ALA A 199 5.08 12.96 3.92
N GLY A 200 4.59 11.71 3.88
CA GLY A 200 4.95 10.65 4.80
C GLY A 200 6.43 10.26 4.75
N MET A 201 7.12 10.49 3.64
CA MET A 201 8.58 10.31 3.54
C MET A 201 9.36 11.25 4.46
N TYR A 202 8.76 12.38 4.81
CA TYR A 202 9.31 13.40 5.70
C TYR A 202 8.69 13.31 7.10
N GLY A 203 8.04 12.20 7.46
CA GLY A 203 7.23 12.07 8.68
C GLY A 203 7.94 12.29 10.02
N ASN A 204 9.28 12.17 10.10
CA ASN A 204 10.05 12.58 11.30
C ASN A 204 10.25 14.11 11.37
N GLU A 205 10.09 14.80 10.26
CA GLU A 205 10.15 16.26 10.12
C GLU A 205 8.76 16.89 10.25
N MET A 206 7.70 16.07 10.30
CA MET A 206 6.33 16.48 10.61
C MET A 206 5.99 16.39 12.12
N ASP A 207 6.91 15.91 12.96
CA ASP A 207 6.79 15.98 14.44
C ASP A 207 7.15 17.41 14.89
N PHE A 208 6.27 18.32 14.50
CA PHE A 208 6.39 19.73 14.78
C PHE A 208 5.93 19.99 16.21
N GLY A 209 6.82 19.79 17.17
CA GLY A 209 6.69 20.38 18.51
C GLY A 209 6.80 21.91 18.48
N PHE A 210 6.16 22.57 17.51
CA PHE A 210 5.88 23.99 17.64
C PHE A 210 4.99 24.14 18.86
N GLU A 211 5.40 24.99 19.79
CA GLU A 211 4.60 25.29 20.96
C GLU A 211 3.17 25.62 20.47
N GLU A 212 2.18 24.75 20.78
CA GLU A 212 0.77 24.98 20.45
C GLU A 212 0.29 26.36 20.94
N GLU A 213 1.01 26.94 21.90
CA GLU A 213 0.94 28.32 22.36
C GLU A 213 1.49 29.31 21.29
N GLY A 214 0.82 29.45 20.15
CA GLY A 214 1.07 30.57 19.23
C GLY A 214 0.65 30.37 17.76
N MET A 215 0.31 29.16 17.33
CA MET A 215 -0.14 28.86 15.96
C MET A 215 -1.48 28.11 15.93
N SER A 216 -2.46 28.60 16.71
CA SER A 216 -3.80 28.00 16.76
C SER A 216 -4.52 28.01 15.41
N PHE A 217 -4.13 28.91 14.50
CA PHE A 217 -4.65 28.98 13.13
C PHE A 217 -4.31 27.75 12.26
N LEU A 218 -3.30 26.94 12.64
CA LEU A 218 -2.99 25.64 12.00
C LEU A 218 -3.63 24.44 12.72
N ALA A 219 -4.49 24.68 13.72
CA ALA A 219 -5.14 23.60 14.45
C ALA A 219 -5.88 22.64 13.50
N GLY A 220 -5.53 21.35 13.58
CA GLY A 220 -6.09 20.30 12.73
C GLY A 220 -5.40 20.10 11.38
N TRP A 221 -4.29 20.79 11.07
CA TRP A 221 -3.54 20.61 9.82
C TRP A 221 -3.12 19.15 9.57
N GLU A 222 -2.65 18.47 10.61
CA GLU A 222 -2.22 17.06 10.57
C GLU A 222 -3.38 16.04 10.56
N THR A 223 -4.60 16.48 10.86
CA THR A 223 -5.74 15.56 11.04
C THR A 223 -6.03 14.71 9.79
N PRO A 224 -6.06 15.28 8.56
CA PRO A 224 -6.28 14.50 7.36
C PRO A 224 -5.21 13.42 7.11
N TYR A 225 -3.93 13.75 7.32
CA TYR A 225 -2.83 12.80 7.17
C TYR A 225 -2.90 11.68 8.21
N ASN A 226 -3.14 12.03 9.48
CA ASN A 226 -3.25 11.05 10.56
C ASN A 226 -4.45 10.10 10.35
N GLN A 227 -5.58 10.61 9.86
CA GLN A 227 -6.73 9.78 9.50
C GLN A 227 -6.42 8.85 8.32
N TRP A 228 -5.80 9.35 7.26
CA TRP A 228 -5.39 8.53 6.12
C TRP A 228 -4.37 7.46 6.55
N LYS A 229 -3.36 7.82 7.33
CA LYS A 229 -2.34 6.89 7.84
C LYS A 229 -2.97 5.79 8.70
N ALA A 230 -3.89 6.14 9.60
CA ALA A 230 -4.62 5.17 10.41
C ALA A 230 -5.46 4.22 9.54
N GLN A 231 -6.08 4.72 8.47
CA GLN A 231 -6.79 3.88 7.50
C GLN A 231 -5.82 2.93 6.77
N GLN A 232 -4.67 3.40 6.31
CA GLN A 232 -3.65 2.54 5.67
C GLN A 232 -3.18 1.43 6.62
N GLU A 233 -2.88 1.77 7.87
CA GLU A 233 -2.46 0.80 8.89
C GLU A 233 -3.56 -0.23 9.20
N SER A 234 -4.83 0.18 9.18
CA SER A 234 -5.98 -0.73 9.37
C SER A 234 -6.21 -1.69 8.21
N LEU A 235 -5.87 -1.30 6.98
CA LEU A 235 -6.05 -2.11 5.78
C LEU A 235 -4.90 -3.11 5.58
N PHE A 236 -3.73 -2.84 6.16
CA PHE A 236 -2.53 -3.66 6.00
C PHE A 236 -2.72 -5.15 6.33
N PRO A 237 -3.39 -5.55 7.44
CA PRO A 237 -3.65 -6.98 7.70
C PRO A 237 -4.50 -7.66 6.62
N ALA A 238 -5.51 -6.95 6.10
CA ALA A 238 -6.37 -7.47 5.04
C ALA A 238 -5.62 -7.57 3.69
N PHE A 239 -4.72 -6.63 3.42
CA PHE A 239 -3.81 -6.68 2.28
C PHE A 239 -2.88 -7.89 2.38
N CYS A 240 -2.16 -8.06 3.50
CA CYS A 240 -1.29 -9.21 3.72
C CYS A 240 -2.05 -10.53 3.54
N LYS A 241 -3.26 -10.64 4.11
CA LYS A 241 -4.10 -11.83 3.96
C LYS A 241 -4.38 -12.14 2.50
N ARG A 242 -4.79 -11.15 1.71
CA ARG A 242 -5.05 -11.32 0.27
C ARG A 242 -3.80 -11.77 -0.48
N MET A 243 -2.67 -11.12 -0.22
CA MET A 243 -1.41 -11.42 -0.88
C MET A 243 -0.92 -12.84 -0.57
N VAL A 244 -1.12 -13.38 0.64
CA VAL A 244 -0.82 -14.79 0.96
C VAL A 244 -1.51 -15.74 -0.04
N TYR A 245 -2.82 -15.60 -0.23
CA TYR A 245 -3.57 -16.50 -1.12
C TYR A 245 -3.26 -16.28 -2.59
N GLU A 246 -3.00 -15.03 -3.02
CA GLU A 246 -2.55 -14.75 -4.38
C GLU A 246 -1.18 -15.37 -4.69
N CYS A 247 -0.24 -15.31 -3.74
CA CYS A 247 1.08 -15.91 -3.88
C CYS A 247 1.01 -17.43 -3.88
N ILE A 248 0.20 -18.04 -2.99
CA ILE A 248 -0.08 -19.49 -3.01
C ILE A 248 -0.62 -19.92 -4.38
N GLY A 249 -1.58 -19.18 -4.96
CA GLY A 249 -2.14 -19.48 -6.28
C GLY A 249 -1.13 -19.40 -7.43
N LYS A 250 -0.04 -18.65 -7.26
CA LYS A 250 1.09 -18.55 -8.21
C LYS A 250 2.24 -19.50 -7.88
N HIS A 251 2.10 -20.34 -6.85
CA HIS A 251 3.15 -21.19 -6.28
C HIS A 251 4.38 -20.42 -5.78
N ASP A 252 4.22 -19.14 -5.42
CA ASP A 252 5.26 -18.33 -4.77
C ASP A 252 5.14 -18.44 -3.25
N PHE A 253 5.58 -19.57 -2.70
CA PHE A 253 5.40 -19.87 -1.28
C PHE A 253 6.32 -19.05 -0.37
N ALA A 254 7.47 -18.58 -0.87
CA ALA A 254 8.37 -17.73 -0.11
C ALA A 254 7.76 -16.34 0.12
N GLU A 255 7.13 -15.77 -0.91
CA GLU A 255 6.39 -14.51 -0.81
C GLU A 255 5.15 -14.67 0.07
N ALA A 256 4.44 -15.80 -0.05
CA ALA A 256 3.28 -16.09 0.78
C ALA A 256 3.65 -16.14 2.28
N ASP A 257 4.72 -16.83 2.67
CA ASP A 257 5.17 -16.88 4.06
C ASP A 257 5.63 -15.51 4.59
N ARG A 258 6.25 -14.70 3.72
CA ARG A 258 6.64 -13.33 4.08
C ARG A 258 5.43 -12.47 4.42
N PHE A 259 4.40 -12.46 3.57
CA PHE A 259 3.16 -11.71 3.85
C PHE A 259 2.42 -12.24 5.08
N ALA A 260 2.41 -13.55 5.29
CA ALA A 260 1.84 -14.14 6.51
C ALA A 260 2.60 -13.69 7.77
N SER A 261 3.92 -13.62 7.70
CA SER A 261 4.79 -13.16 8.80
C SER A 261 4.63 -11.67 9.12
N CYS A 262 4.18 -10.85 8.17
CA CYS A 262 3.89 -9.43 8.37
C CYS A 262 2.58 -9.15 9.14
N MET A 263 1.78 -10.18 9.46
CA MET A 263 0.54 -10.00 10.21
C MET A 263 0.84 -9.72 11.70
N LYS A 264 0.29 -8.62 12.24
CA LYS A 264 0.48 -8.21 13.64
C LYS A 264 -0.19 -9.15 14.65
N ASP A 265 -1.29 -9.80 14.27
CA ASP A 265 -2.00 -10.76 15.11
C ASP A 265 -1.31 -12.12 15.07
N GLU A 266 -0.86 -12.62 16.23
CA GLU A 266 -0.10 -13.87 16.34
C GLU A 266 -0.89 -15.07 15.80
N LEU A 267 -2.21 -15.09 16.01
CA LEU A 267 -3.08 -16.17 15.56
C LEU A 267 -3.23 -16.18 14.03
N SER A 268 -3.48 -15.02 13.45
CA SER A 268 -3.56 -14.85 12.00
C SER A 268 -2.22 -15.12 11.33
N CYS A 269 -1.12 -14.67 11.93
CA CYS A 269 0.23 -14.95 11.46
C CYS A 269 0.46 -16.46 11.40
N LEU A 270 0.28 -17.17 12.53
CA LEU A 270 0.46 -18.62 12.59
C LEU A 270 -0.45 -19.35 11.59
N LEU A 271 -1.74 -19.00 11.54
CA LEU A 271 -2.70 -19.62 10.62
C LEU A 271 -2.24 -19.52 9.16
N HIS A 272 -1.90 -18.31 8.70
CA HIS A 272 -1.57 -18.10 7.29
C HIS A 272 -0.19 -18.68 6.94
N ARG A 273 0.77 -18.70 7.88
CA ARG A 273 2.03 -19.41 7.70
C ARG A 273 1.82 -20.93 7.59
N CYS A 274 0.97 -21.52 8.44
CA CYS A 274 0.60 -22.93 8.34
C CYS A 274 -0.10 -23.25 7.02
N VAL A 275 -1.01 -22.38 6.54
CA VAL A 275 -1.68 -22.56 5.24
C VAL A 275 -0.68 -22.49 4.07
N ALA A 276 0.24 -21.52 4.07
CA ALA A 276 1.29 -21.42 3.06
C ALA A 276 2.22 -22.64 3.08
N GLY A 277 2.63 -23.08 4.27
CA GLY A 277 3.42 -24.29 4.49
C GLY A 277 2.73 -25.54 3.95
N TYR A 278 1.48 -25.77 4.36
CA TYR A 278 0.66 -26.88 3.88
C TYR A 278 0.55 -26.88 2.35
N ALA A 279 0.21 -25.74 1.74
CA ALA A 279 0.04 -25.62 0.30
C ALA A 279 1.35 -25.94 -0.46
N CYS A 280 2.49 -25.48 0.06
CA CYS A 280 3.80 -25.82 -0.51
C CYS A 280 4.07 -27.33 -0.45
N HIS A 281 3.90 -27.97 0.71
CA HIS A 281 4.15 -29.41 0.87
C HIS A 281 3.19 -30.25 0.03
N GLN A 282 1.94 -29.79 -0.15
CA GLN A 282 0.99 -30.42 -1.06
C GLN A 282 1.44 -30.29 -2.51
N TRP A 283 1.86 -29.09 -2.93
CA TRP A 283 2.38 -28.84 -4.26
C TRP A 283 3.64 -29.67 -4.56
N LEU A 284 4.57 -29.79 -3.61
CA LEU A 284 5.80 -30.57 -3.75
C LEU A 284 5.56 -32.06 -4.07
N LYS A 285 4.43 -32.64 -3.66
CA LYS A 285 4.06 -34.02 -4.06
C LYS A 285 3.85 -34.19 -5.57
N THR A 286 3.58 -33.11 -6.28
CA THR A 286 3.39 -33.10 -7.74
C THR A 286 4.67 -32.81 -8.51
N GLN A 287 5.76 -32.48 -7.81
CA GLN A 287 7.04 -32.08 -8.40
C GLN A 287 8.03 -33.25 -8.46
N GLU A 288 9.17 -33.02 -9.11
CA GLU A 288 10.23 -34.02 -9.21
C GLU A 288 10.78 -34.40 -7.82
N PRO A 289 11.08 -35.70 -7.56
CA PRO A 289 11.65 -36.15 -6.30
C PRO A 289 12.95 -35.39 -5.98
N GLY A 290 13.00 -34.78 -4.79
CA GLY A 290 14.16 -33.99 -4.34
C GLY A 290 13.98 -32.48 -4.45
N THR A 291 12.87 -31.99 -5.00
CA THR A 291 12.51 -30.57 -4.91
C THR A 291 12.33 -30.17 -3.45
N LEU A 292 13.05 -29.14 -3.00
CA LEU A 292 13.03 -28.67 -1.61
C LEU A 292 12.06 -27.49 -1.45
N PRO A 293 11.42 -27.34 -0.28
CA PRO A 293 10.66 -26.13 0.04
C PRO A 293 11.58 -24.90 0.15
N PRO A 294 11.04 -23.68 -0.05
CA PRO A 294 11.77 -22.45 0.22
C PRO A 294 12.33 -22.37 1.64
N GLU A 295 13.47 -21.70 1.79
CA GLU A 295 14.12 -21.51 3.09
C GLU A 295 13.23 -20.65 4.02
N GLY A 296 13.12 -21.05 5.29
CA GLY A 296 12.32 -20.36 6.31
C GLY A 296 10.83 -20.73 6.34
N LEU A 297 10.33 -21.45 5.31
CA LEU A 297 8.98 -21.99 5.31
C LEU A 297 8.84 -23.10 6.37
N LEU A 298 7.68 -23.18 7.02
CA LEU A 298 7.38 -24.25 7.97
C LEU A 298 7.47 -25.63 7.30
N SER A 299 8.21 -26.53 7.95
CA SER A 299 8.24 -27.95 7.62
C SER A 299 6.87 -28.60 7.91
N LEU A 300 6.59 -29.75 7.29
CA LEU A 300 5.31 -30.43 7.47
C LEU A 300 4.99 -30.78 8.95
N PRO A 301 5.95 -31.20 9.79
CA PRO A 301 5.74 -31.34 11.23
C PRO A 301 5.40 -30.01 11.94
N GLU A 302 6.06 -28.91 11.60
CA GLU A 302 5.76 -27.59 12.17
C GLU A 302 4.38 -27.07 11.75
N VAL A 303 3.96 -27.37 10.51
CA VAL A 303 2.60 -27.09 10.03
C VAL A 303 1.57 -27.86 10.86
N LYS A 304 1.83 -29.16 11.13
CA LYS A 304 0.97 -29.99 11.99
C LYS A 304 0.86 -29.41 13.40
N GLU A 305 1.99 -29.13 14.04
CA GLU A 305 2.04 -28.53 15.38
C GLU A 305 1.32 -27.18 15.43
N GLY A 306 1.48 -26.35 14.41
CA GLY A 306 0.79 -25.06 14.30
C GLY A 306 -0.73 -25.20 14.24
N PHE A 307 -1.26 -26.13 13.42
CA PHE A 307 -2.70 -26.38 13.38
C PHE A 307 -3.24 -27.08 14.64
N GLU A 308 -2.45 -27.92 15.30
CA GLU A 308 -2.79 -28.49 16.62
C GLU A 308 -2.91 -27.39 17.68
N ARG A 309 -1.94 -26.47 17.74
CA ARG A 309 -1.97 -25.30 18.61
C ARG A 309 -3.21 -24.45 18.34
N LEU A 310 -3.49 -24.11 17.09
CA LEU A 310 -4.65 -23.30 16.71
C LEU A 310 -5.98 -24.00 17.05
N SER A 311 -6.07 -25.32 16.86
CA SER A 311 -7.28 -26.10 17.16
C SER A 311 -7.56 -26.24 18.66
N GLY A 312 -6.56 -26.03 19.52
CA GLY A 312 -6.70 -26.01 20.97
C GLY A 312 -7.15 -24.67 21.57
N LEU A 313 -7.25 -23.62 20.75
CA LEU A 313 -7.61 -22.27 21.21
C LEU A 313 -9.12 -22.00 21.15
N PRO A 314 -9.65 -21.04 21.93
CA PRO A 314 -11.06 -20.66 21.90
C PRO A 314 -11.39 -19.78 20.69
N LEU A 315 -11.27 -20.33 19.48
CA LEU A 315 -11.57 -19.64 18.22
C LEU A 315 -13.06 -19.76 17.86
N PRO A 316 -13.60 -18.88 17.00
CA PRO A 316 -14.92 -19.05 16.42
C PRO A 316 -15.07 -20.39 15.71
N GLU A 317 -16.27 -20.99 15.75
CA GLU A 317 -16.52 -22.36 15.24
C GLU A 317 -16.06 -22.57 13.79
N GLN A 318 -16.27 -21.58 12.93
CA GLN A 318 -15.82 -21.63 11.53
C GLN A 318 -14.29 -21.65 11.38
N ALA A 319 -13.58 -20.90 12.23
CA ALA A 319 -12.12 -20.87 12.24
C ALA A 319 -11.56 -22.19 12.80
N LEU A 320 -12.18 -22.74 13.85
CA LEU A 320 -11.85 -24.07 14.39
C LEU A 320 -12.05 -25.17 13.36
N ALA A 321 -13.19 -25.17 12.65
CA ALA A 321 -13.47 -26.14 11.60
C ALA A 321 -12.40 -26.08 10.50
N THR A 322 -12.01 -24.88 10.08
CA THR A 322 -10.94 -24.68 9.09
C THR A 322 -9.61 -25.25 9.57
N CYS A 323 -9.19 -24.94 10.81
CA CYS A 323 -7.95 -25.47 11.38
C CYS A 323 -7.97 -27.00 11.49
N ARG A 324 -9.09 -27.57 11.91
CA ARG A 324 -9.26 -29.03 12.05
C ARG A 324 -9.21 -29.75 10.70
N ILE A 325 -9.79 -29.17 9.65
CA ILE A 325 -9.70 -29.70 8.28
C ILE A 325 -8.25 -29.68 7.80
N TYR A 326 -7.55 -28.56 7.94
CA TYR A 326 -6.14 -28.48 7.53
C TYR A 326 -5.24 -29.40 8.34
N LEU A 327 -5.49 -29.56 9.64
CA LEU A 327 -4.76 -30.51 10.47
C LEU A 327 -4.95 -31.96 9.97
N LEU A 328 -6.19 -32.37 9.70
CA LEU A 328 -6.49 -33.67 9.13
C LEU A 328 -5.80 -33.87 7.77
N GLN A 329 -5.88 -32.88 6.88
CA GLN A 329 -5.20 -32.91 5.58
C GLN A 329 -3.68 -32.99 5.73
N THR A 330 -3.11 -32.33 6.73
CA THR A 330 -1.68 -32.37 7.05
C THR A 330 -1.24 -33.75 7.53
N MET A 331 -2.06 -34.43 8.36
CA MET A 331 -1.81 -35.82 8.77
C MET A 331 -1.84 -36.77 7.57
N VAL A 332 -2.83 -36.62 6.69
CA VAL A 332 -2.95 -37.37 5.42
C VAL A 332 -1.72 -37.13 4.53
N LEU A 333 -1.31 -35.86 4.41
CA LEU A 333 -0.15 -35.48 3.61
C LEU A 333 1.13 -36.10 4.16
N SER A 334 1.25 -36.22 5.48
CA SER A 334 2.37 -36.85 6.19
C SER A 334 2.36 -38.38 6.14
N GLY A 335 1.27 -39.00 5.65
CA GLY A 335 1.10 -40.46 5.64
C GLY A 335 0.68 -41.06 6.98
N ASP A 336 0.29 -40.24 7.96
CA ASP A 336 -0.20 -40.66 9.27
C ASP A 336 -1.70 -40.98 9.22
N TYR A 337 -2.04 -41.98 8.40
CA TYR A 337 -3.43 -42.38 8.15
C TYR A 337 -4.20 -42.82 9.41
N PRO A 338 -3.59 -43.57 10.37
CA PRO A 338 -4.27 -43.91 11.61
C PRO A 338 -4.71 -42.67 12.41
N ALA A 339 -3.83 -41.68 12.60
CA ALA A 339 -4.18 -40.45 13.30
C ALA A 339 -5.24 -39.64 12.54
N ALA A 340 -5.15 -39.58 11.20
CA ALA A 340 -6.14 -38.91 10.37
C ALA A 340 -7.54 -39.54 10.52
N ILE A 341 -7.63 -40.88 10.54
CA ILE A 341 -8.90 -41.60 10.73
C ILE A 341 -9.45 -41.36 12.14
N GLU A 342 -8.61 -41.41 13.18
CA GLU A 342 -9.02 -41.14 14.56
C GLU A 342 -9.56 -39.72 14.71
N MET A 343 -8.86 -38.73 14.16
CA MET A 343 -9.31 -37.34 14.17
C MET A 343 -10.61 -37.17 13.39
N GLN A 344 -10.75 -37.80 12.21
CA GLN A 344 -12.00 -37.78 11.45
C GLN A 344 -13.15 -38.33 12.31
N GLN A 345 -12.96 -39.48 12.95
CA GLN A 345 -13.98 -40.09 13.81
C GLN A 345 -14.38 -39.19 14.98
N ALA A 346 -13.41 -38.51 15.61
CA ALA A 346 -13.71 -37.54 16.66
C ALA A 346 -14.58 -36.37 16.15
N LEU A 347 -14.26 -35.81 14.98
CA LEU A 347 -15.04 -34.74 14.35
C LEU A 347 -16.48 -35.19 14.04
N PHE A 348 -16.64 -36.39 13.48
CA PHE A 348 -17.97 -36.92 13.16
C PHE A 348 -18.75 -37.34 14.40
N THR A 349 -18.09 -37.76 15.49
CA THR A 349 -18.75 -38.02 16.78
C THR A 349 -19.40 -36.74 17.31
N GLU A 350 -18.66 -35.62 17.29
CA GLU A 350 -19.19 -34.30 17.70
C GLU A 350 -20.35 -33.86 16.80
N ALA A 351 -20.20 -34.01 15.48
CA ALA A 351 -21.23 -33.62 14.50
C ALA A 351 -22.52 -34.45 14.65
N VAL A 352 -22.41 -35.76 14.83
CA VAL A 352 -23.57 -36.64 15.10
C VAL A 352 -24.26 -36.23 16.39
N GLY A 353 -23.50 -36.01 17.48
CA GLY A 353 -24.08 -35.57 18.76
C GLY A 353 -24.81 -34.22 18.68
N LYS A 354 -24.36 -33.29 17.82
CA LYS A 354 -25.08 -32.05 17.53
C LYS A 354 -26.34 -32.32 16.69
N LEU A 355 -26.23 -33.15 15.66
CA LEU A 355 -27.34 -33.48 14.75
C LEU A 355 -28.49 -34.21 15.47
N GLU A 356 -28.18 -35.03 16.47
CA GLU A 356 -29.20 -35.70 17.30
C GLU A 356 -30.13 -34.72 18.02
N GLN A 357 -29.62 -33.52 18.35
CA GLN A 357 -30.38 -32.46 19.05
C GLN A 357 -31.33 -31.71 18.12
N TYR A 358 -31.22 -31.87 16.79
CA TYR A 358 -32.11 -31.22 15.84
C TYR A 358 -33.51 -31.85 15.88
N PRO A 359 -34.57 -31.03 15.71
CA PRO A 359 -35.94 -31.53 15.64
C PRO A 359 -36.13 -32.48 14.45
N GLU A 360 -36.95 -33.50 14.63
CA GLU A 360 -37.31 -34.44 13.55
C GLU A 360 -38.01 -33.70 12.41
N GLY A 361 -37.59 -33.97 11.17
CA GLY A 361 -38.13 -33.32 9.98
C GLY A 361 -37.21 -33.48 8.76
N GLU A 362 -37.65 -32.93 7.64
CA GLU A 362 -36.95 -33.00 6.35
C GLU A 362 -35.55 -32.35 6.42
N GLU A 363 -35.41 -31.22 7.13
CA GLU A 363 -34.11 -30.56 7.34
C GLU A 363 -33.10 -31.45 8.05
N LYS A 364 -33.52 -32.15 9.12
CA LYS A 364 -32.66 -33.11 9.83
C LYS A 364 -32.26 -34.27 8.92
N GLN A 365 -33.17 -34.76 8.09
CA GLN A 365 -32.87 -35.83 7.13
C GLN A 365 -31.85 -35.39 6.09
N ILE A 366 -31.98 -34.17 5.54
CA ILE A 366 -31.00 -33.62 4.60
C ILE A 366 -29.61 -33.51 5.25
N GLN A 367 -29.55 -33.00 6.49
CA GLN A 367 -28.29 -32.89 7.22
C GLN A 367 -27.68 -34.26 7.55
N GLN A 368 -28.50 -35.27 7.86
CA GLN A 368 -28.04 -36.66 8.04
C GLN A 368 -27.43 -37.25 6.77
N ILE A 369 -28.07 -37.01 5.61
CA ILE A 369 -27.56 -37.44 4.30
C ILE A 369 -26.23 -36.74 4.01
N ALA A 370 -26.18 -35.41 4.14
CA ALA A 370 -24.98 -34.62 3.88
C ALA A 370 -23.80 -35.04 4.77
N LEU A 371 -24.06 -35.29 6.06
CA LEU A 371 -23.04 -35.74 7.01
C LEU A 371 -22.55 -37.16 6.67
N ALA A 372 -23.45 -38.09 6.34
CA ALA A 372 -23.07 -39.43 5.91
C ALA A 372 -22.19 -39.40 4.64
N LEU A 373 -22.63 -38.68 3.61
CA LEU A 373 -21.86 -38.51 2.38
C LEU A 373 -20.48 -37.89 2.63
N SER A 374 -20.42 -36.84 3.45
CA SER A 374 -19.16 -36.21 3.82
C SER A 374 -18.18 -37.18 4.48
N TYR A 375 -18.67 -38.05 5.38
CA TYR A 375 -17.84 -39.05 6.04
C TYR A 375 -17.21 -40.04 5.03
N TYR A 376 -18.05 -40.63 4.18
CA TYR A 376 -17.60 -41.59 3.19
C TYR A 376 -16.70 -40.96 2.12
N GLN A 377 -17.04 -39.75 1.67
CA GLN A 377 -16.25 -39.00 0.71
C GLN A 377 -14.87 -38.65 1.28
N MET A 378 -14.78 -38.27 2.55
CA MET A 378 -13.49 -38.00 3.20
C MET A 378 -12.62 -39.26 3.29
N LEU A 379 -13.19 -40.42 3.66
CA LEU A 379 -12.44 -41.68 3.65
C LEU A 379 -11.98 -42.07 2.24
N TYR A 380 -12.86 -41.89 1.25
CA TYR A 380 -12.57 -42.21 -0.15
C TYR A 380 -11.46 -41.32 -0.73
N THR A 381 -11.48 -40.02 -0.43
CA THR A 381 -10.57 -39.02 -1.00
C THR A 381 -9.23 -38.96 -0.27
N ASN A 382 -9.23 -39.11 1.05
CA ASN A 382 -8.04 -38.91 1.88
C ASN A 382 -7.16 -40.16 2.03
N LEU A 383 -7.71 -41.36 1.83
CA LEU A 383 -6.94 -42.60 1.94
C LEU A 383 -6.49 -43.09 0.55
N PRO A 384 -5.21 -43.44 0.37
CA PRO A 384 -4.71 -44.04 -0.88
C PRO A 384 -5.48 -45.29 -1.27
N GLU A 385 -5.56 -45.60 -2.57
CA GLU A 385 -6.22 -46.83 -3.04
C GLU A 385 -5.53 -48.09 -2.51
N GLU A 386 -4.21 -48.04 -2.38
CA GLU A 386 -3.40 -49.14 -1.87
C GLU A 386 -3.51 -49.30 -0.36
N TYR A 387 -4.17 -48.37 0.35
CA TYR A 387 -4.35 -48.47 1.80
C TYR A 387 -5.33 -49.61 2.12
N PRO A 388 -4.86 -50.74 2.69
CA PRO A 388 -5.63 -51.99 2.71
C PRO A 388 -6.99 -51.89 3.39
N SER A 389 -7.10 -51.01 4.38
CA SER A 389 -8.32 -50.83 5.18
C SER A 389 -9.26 -49.74 4.66
N ARG A 390 -9.01 -49.07 3.51
CA ARG A 390 -9.92 -48.02 3.01
C ARG A 390 -11.33 -48.57 2.76
N LYS A 391 -11.45 -49.67 2.00
CA LYS A 391 -12.75 -50.34 1.77
C LYS A 391 -13.33 -50.93 3.06
N GLU A 392 -12.48 -51.40 3.97
CA GLU A 392 -12.89 -51.96 5.25
C GLU A 392 -13.55 -50.90 6.15
N TRP A 393 -12.92 -49.73 6.30
CA TRP A 393 -13.45 -48.61 7.06
C TRP A 393 -14.76 -48.08 6.48
N MET A 394 -14.84 -47.96 5.16
CA MET A 394 -16.09 -47.57 4.51
C MET A 394 -17.20 -48.63 4.70
N ARG A 395 -16.89 -49.93 4.66
CA ARG A 395 -17.89 -50.98 4.92
C ARG A 395 -18.31 -51.07 6.39
N LYS A 396 -17.40 -50.73 7.31
CA LYS A 396 -17.69 -50.69 8.74
C LYS A 396 -18.70 -49.60 9.09
N GLY A 397 -18.75 -48.55 8.27
CA GLY A 397 -19.57 -47.37 8.52
C GLY A 397 -19.15 -46.62 9.77
N PHE A 398 -19.99 -45.67 10.19
CA PHE A 398 -19.80 -44.92 11.41
C PHE A 398 -21.08 -44.95 12.27
N PRO A 399 -20.98 -45.29 13.57
CA PRO A 399 -22.16 -45.32 14.44
C PRO A 399 -22.92 -43.99 14.45
N GLY A 400 -24.23 -44.03 14.19
CA GLY A 400 -25.09 -42.85 14.15
C GLY A 400 -25.14 -42.13 12.80
N LEU A 401 -24.34 -42.53 11.81
CA LEU A 401 -24.50 -42.09 10.42
C LEU A 401 -25.38 -43.05 9.62
N MET A 402 -25.97 -42.49 8.57
CA MET A 402 -26.78 -43.25 7.61
C MET A 402 -25.87 -44.08 6.70
N GLU A 403 -26.28 -45.31 6.39
CA GLU A 403 -25.64 -46.14 5.36
C GLU A 403 -25.84 -45.51 3.97
N LEU A 404 -24.90 -45.72 3.04
CA LEU A 404 -24.98 -45.13 1.69
C LEU A 404 -26.27 -45.54 0.94
N SER A 405 -26.71 -46.79 1.08
CA SER A 405 -27.96 -47.27 0.48
C SER A 405 -29.20 -46.56 1.06
N ASP A 406 -29.16 -46.26 2.36
CA ASP A 406 -30.23 -45.55 3.04
C ASP A 406 -30.25 -44.07 2.67
N ALA A 407 -29.07 -43.45 2.58
CA ALA A 407 -28.91 -42.06 2.14
C ALA A 407 -29.46 -41.86 0.72
N ARG A 408 -29.11 -42.75 -0.21
CA ARG A 408 -29.64 -42.75 -1.57
C ARG A 408 -31.15 -42.87 -1.62
N ARG A 409 -31.72 -43.85 -0.90
CA ARG A 409 -33.18 -44.05 -0.83
C ARG A 409 -33.89 -42.82 -0.26
N ARG A 410 -33.35 -42.20 0.79
CA ARG A 410 -33.93 -41.00 1.39
C ARG A 410 -33.87 -39.79 0.46
N CYS A 411 -32.82 -39.65 -0.35
CA CYS A 411 -32.79 -38.63 -1.40
C CYS A 411 -33.94 -38.81 -2.39
N GLU A 412 -34.20 -40.04 -2.85
CA GLU A 412 -35.31 -40.34 -3.78
C GLU A 412 -36.69 -39.99 -3.18
N GLU A 413 -36.89 -40.30 -1.90
CA GLU A 413 -38.13 -39.97 -1.18
C GLU A 413 -38.32 -38.45 -1.07
N LEU A 414 -37.27 -37.72 -0.67
CA LEU A 414 -37.30 -36.27 -0.49
C LEU A 414 -37.40 -35.49 -1.81
N LEU A 415 -36.88 -36.04 -2.91
CA LEU A 415 -36.92 -35.41 -4.23
C LEU A 415 -38.35 -35.07 -4.67
N SER A 416 -39.31 -35.92 -4.31
CA SER A 416 -40.73 -35.71 -4.63
C SER A 416 -41.40 -34.63 -3.75
N GLY A 417 -40.88 -34.40 -2.54
CA GLY A 417 -41.42 -33.45 -1.56
C GLY A 417 -40.73 -32.08 -1.57
N MET A 418 -39.52 -31.97 -2.12
CA MET A 418 -38.68 -30.76 -2.03
C MET A 418 -38.13 -30.33 -3.40
N PRO A 419 -38.97 -29.84 -4.32
CA PRO A 419 -38.55 -29.45 -5.67
C PRO A 419 -37.48 -28.36 -5.68
N GLN A 420 -37.43 -27.51 -4.65
CA GLN A 420 -36.41 -26.47 -4.47
C GLN A 420 -35.00 -27.00 -4.19
N MET A 421 -34.86 -28.27 -3.81
CA MET A 421 -33.57 -28.92 -3.54
C MET A 421 -33.25 -30.05 -4.53
N ALA A 422 -33.98 -30.12 -5.65
CA ALA A 422 -33.87 -31.23 -6.60
C ALA A 422 -32.44 -31.44 -7.11
N ASP A 423 -31.74 -30.35 -7.46
CA ASP A 423 -30.36 -30.41 -7.95
C ASP A 423 -29.40 -30.97 -6.88
N THR A 424 -29.49 -30.48 -5.64
CA THR A 424 -28.65 -30.96 -4.52
C THR A 424 -28.92 -32.42 -4.18
N LEU A 425 -30.19 -32.82 -4.14
CA LEU A 425 -30.57 -34.21 -3.85
C LEU A 425 -30.13 -35.16 -4.96
N GLN A 426 -30.18 -34.70 -6.22
CA GLN A 426 -29.67 -35.46 -7.36
C GLN A 426 -28.15 -35.63 -7.28
N GLU A 427 -27.41 -34.57 -6.93
CA GLU A 427 -25.96 -34.65 -6.70
C GLU A 427 -25.61 -35.63 -5.57
N TYR A 428 -26.36 -35.61 -4.47
CA TYR A 428 -26.19 -36.57 -3.38
C TYR A 428 -26.44 -38.02 -3.80
N MET A 429 -27.44 -38.27 -4.66
CA MET A 429 -27.68 -39.60 -5.22
C MET A 429 -26.51 -40.06 -6.09
N GLU A 430 -26.00 -39.19 -6.96
CA GLU A 430 -24.84 -39.49 -7.81
C GLU A 430 -23.59 -39.81 -6.98
N GLN A 431 -23.34 -39.06 -5.91
CA GLN A 431 -22.25 -39.33 -4.96
C GLN A 431 -22.44 -40.68 -4.25
N CYS A 432 -23.65 -41.00 -3.80
CA CYS A 432 -23.98 -42.31 -3.24
C CYS A 432 -23.69 -43.44 -4.24
N ASP A 433 -24.06 -43.28 -5.51
CA ASP A 433 -23.85 -44.28 -6.56
C ASP A 433 -22.36 -44.49 -6.84
N VAL A 434 -21.56 -43.43 -6.90
CA VAL A 434 -20.09 -43.51 -7.06
C VAL A 434 -19.45 -44.24 -5.88
N LEU A 435 -19.80 -43.86 -4.65
CA LEU A 435 -19.23 -44.47 -3.43
C LEU A 435 -19.67 -45.93 -3.27
N ALA A 436 -20.93 -46.25 -3.59
CA ALA A 436 -21.44 -47.62 -3.56
C ALA A 436 -20.78 -48.50 -4.62
N HIS A 437 -20.57 -47.96 -5.84
CA HIS A 437 -19.86 -48.67 -6.90
C HIS A 437 -18.42 -49.02 -6.50
N TYR A 438 -17.74 -48.12 -5.79
CA TYR A 438 -16.40 -48.39 -5.26
C TYR A 438 -16.39 -49.52 -4.20
N LEU A 439 -17.47 -49.67 -3.43
CA LEU A 439 -17.57 -50.68 -2.36
C LEU A 439 -17.97 -52.08 -2.84
N GLY A 440 -18.66 -52.14 -4.00
CA GLY A 440 -18.86 -53.37 -4.77
C GLY A 440 -17.54 -54.02 -5.16
#